data_AF-A0A178Z5I3-F1
#
_entry.id   AF-A0A178Z5I3-F1
#
_cell.length_a   1.000
_cell.length_b   1.000
_cell.length_c   1.000
_cell.angle_alpha   90.00
_cell.angle_beta   90.00
_cell.angle_gamma   90.00
#
_symmetry.space_group_name_H-M   'P 1'
#
loop_
_entity.id
_entity.type
_entity.pdbx_description
1 polymer ?
#
loop_
_entity_poly.entity_id
_entity_poly.type
_entity_poly.pdbx_seq_one_letter_code
_entity_poly.pdbx_strand_id
1 'polypeptide(L)'
;MVKPSPQLCARLRFTTKQVGRGFYRGNRAGAMGAHTEYGRYVIDWRKTVHYNMPEMKDFPLTPFVTMEMEPKSRAEDRPDGTTYVPDRVDALEFLRTWKKINPLEYDGIVAHQEEERRRFAAATIEQNREEAQEQARQEAQQEAQQWAREQGQQQTKKQIQKQVQQQTRSLHTSRRLRTPAQAPVAPEQPDQPVKEWSQMSRAEKKGLVNQATTSELRQLKRERKGHKITQQEKKETKKDIKGRLRRELIGEGIFQDEKELQKLLTEEGRRRKRAGLPRATDEEKSRFLEGLQRKPESRGLFDRIFGGGKQ
;
A
#
# COMPACT_ATOMS: atom_id res chain seq x y z
N MET A 1 22.06 55.32 -38.79
CA MET A 1 21.49 53.99 -38.47
C MET A 1 20.80 53.46 -39.71
N VAL A 2 21.33 52.39 -40.32
CA VAL A 2 20.82 51.85 -41.60
C VAL A 2 19.48 51.15 -41.33
N LYS A 3 18.41 51.60 -41.99
CA LYS A 3 17.12 50.90 -41.95
C LYS A 3 17.20 49.73 -42.95
N PRO A 4 16.95 48.48 -42.53
CA PRO A 4 16.99 47.34 -43.42
C PRO A 4 15.96 47.48 -44.55
N SER A 5 16.28 46.91 -45.73
CA SER A 5 15.37 46.94 -46.87
C SER A 5 14.07 46.19 -46.56
N PRO A 6 12.92 46.59 -47.14
CA PRO A 6 11.64 45.92 -46.88
C PRO A 6 11.66 44.41 -47.15
N GLN A 7 12.44 43.98 -48.15
CA GLN A 7 12.65 42.57 -48.48
C GLN A 7 13.36 41.80 -47.37
N LEU A 8 14.34 42.42 -46.70
CA LEU A 8 15.03 41.82 -45.56
C LEU A 8 14.10 41.77 -44.34
N CYS A 9 13.33 42.83 -44.09
CA CYS A 9 12.34 42.88 -43.01
C CYS A 9 11.28 41.78 -43.09
N ALA A 10 10.85 41.42 -44.31
CA ALA A 10 9.86 40.35 -44.52
C ALA A 10 10.36 38.95 -44.13
N ARG A 11 11.69 38.73 -44.05
CA ARG A 11 12.29 37.43 -43.70
C ARG A 11 12.71 37.33 -42.23
N LEU A 12 12.70 38.44 -41.50
CA LEU A 12 13.05 38.44 -40.08
C LEU A 12 11.91 37.85 -39.24
N ARG A 13 12.26 37.13 -38.17
CA ARG A 13 11.27 36.53 -37.27
C ARG A 13 10.46 37.61 -36.55
N PHE A 14 9.14 37.52 -36.64
CA PHE A 14 8.26 38.48 -35.98
C PHE A 14 8.44 38.52 -34.46
N THR A 15 8.58 39.73 -33.94
CA THR A 15 8.52 40.04 -32.51
C THR A 15 7.09 40.43 -32.12
N THR A 16 6.81 40.49 -30.82
CA THR A 16 5.50 40.87 -30.28
C THR A 16 5.05 42.28 -30.66
N LYS A 17 5.95 43.14 -31.14
CA LYS A 17 5.67 44.55 -31.46
C LYS A 17 5.46 44.82 -32.95
N GLN A 18 5.74 43.84 -33.81
CA GLN A 18 5.72 44.00 -35.26
C GLN A 18 4.37 43.66 -35.91
N VAL A 19 3.53 42.90 -35.21
CA VAL A 19 2.25 42.41 -35.72
C VAL A 19 1.11 43.01 -34.88
N GLY A 20 -0.03 43.29 -35.51
CA GLY A 20 -1.21 43.86 -34.86
C GLY A 20 -1.97 42.88 -33.95
N ARG A 21 -3.29 43.06 -33.85
CA ARG A 21 -4.17 42.26 -32.98
C ARG A 21 -4.15 40.78 -33.39
N GLY A 22 -4.18 39.87 -32.41
CA GLY A 22 -4.27 38.42 -32.63
C GLY A 22 -2.94 37.66 -32.62
N PHE A 23 -1.80 38.35 -32.68
CA PHE A 23 -0.49 37.71 -32.57
C PHE A 23 0.04 37.79 -31.14
N TYR A 24 0.09 36.65 -30.44
CA TYR A 24 0.72 36.53 -29.12
C TYR A 24 1.97 35.66 -29.19
N ARG A 25 3.06 36.15 -28.60
CA ARG A 25 4.32 35.41 -28.44
C ARG A 25 4.82 35.58 -27.01
N GLY A 26 4.97 34.46 -26.29
CA GLY A 26 5.42 34.47 -24.90
C GLY A 26 6.94 34.68 -24.76
N ASN A 27 7.35 35.18 -23.59
CA ASN A 27 8.76 35.46 -23.23
C ASN A 27 9.38 34.40 -22.30
N ARG A 28 8.87 33.16 -22.33
CA ARG A 28 9.30 32.07 -21.42
C ARG A 28 9.16 32.39 -19.92
N ALA A 29 8.19 33.24 -19.55
CA ALA A 29 7.87 33.53 -18.15
C ALA A 29 7.28 32.33 -17.38
N GLY A 30 7.04 31.20 -18.06
CA GLY A 30 6.43 30.00 -17.49
C GLY A 30 4.90 30.07 -17.40
N ALA A 31 4.26 28.91 -17.33
CA ALA A 31 2.81 28.81 -17.16
C ALA A 31 2.47 28.68 -15.66
N MET A 32 2.02 29.78 -15.06
CA MET A 32 1.74 29.88 -13.61
C MET A 32 0.32 29.44 -13.23
N GLY A 33 -0.44 28.86 -14.15
CA GLY A 33 -1.87 28.68 -13.99
C GLY A 33 -2.56 28.23 -15.28
N ALA A 34 -3.85 28.50 -15.38
CA ALA A 34 -4.68 28.14 -16.52
C ALA A 34 -5.62 29.27 -16.91
N HIS A 35 -5.92 29.38 -18.21
CA HIS A 35 -7.00 30.25 -18.70
C HIS A 35 -8.37 29.63 -18.37
N THR A 36 -9.33 30.47 -18.01
CA THR A 36 -10.74 30.07 -17.87
C THR A 36 -11.44 30.11 -19.22
N GLU A 37 -12.59 29.44 -19.34
CA GLU A 37 -13.46 29.49 -20.53
C GLU A 37 -13.84 30.92 -20.95
N TYR A 38 -13.94 31.85 -19.99
CA TYR A 38 -14.26 33.27 -20.23
C TYR A 38 -13.04 34.16 -20.49
N GLY A 39 -11.86 33.60 -20.78
CA GLY A 39 -10.64 34.34 -21.09
C GLY A 39 -9.91 34.97 -19.89
N ARG A 40 -10.38 34.76 -18.65
CA ARG A 40 -9.63 35.11 -17.43
C ARG A 40 -8.47 34.12 -17.19
N TYR A 41 -7.64 34.40 -16.20
CA TYR A 41 -6.52 33.54 -15.80
C TYR A 41 -6.61 33.21 -14.31
N VAL A 42 -6.50 31.92 -13.96
CA VAL A 42 -6.47 31.43 -12.58
C VAL A 42 -5.06 30.95 -12.27
N ILE A 43 -4.47 31.49 -11.21
CA ILE A 43 -3.09 31.20 -10.79
C ILE A 43 -3.07 29.90 -9.97
N ASP A 44 -2.19 28.98 -10.33
CA ASP A 44 -1.84 27.79 -9.55
C ASP A 44 -0.58 28.08 -8.75
N TRP A 45 -0.74 28.40 -7.47
CA TRP A 45 0.36 28.76 -6.56
C TRP A 45 1.43 27.66 -6.42
N ARG A 46 1.12 26.41 -6.79
CA ARG A 46 2.11 25.31 -6.78
C ARG A 46 3.14 25.43 -7.88
N LYS A 47 2.83 26.16 -8.96
CA LYS A 47 3.72 26.39 -10.12
C LYS A 47 4.46 27.72 -10.02
N THR A 48 4.05 28.58 -9.11
CA THR A 48 4.71 29.86 -8.87
C THR A 48 6.12 29.63 -8.33
N VAL A 49 7.10 30.30 -8.92
CA VAL A 49 8.49 30.25 -8.46
C VAL A 49 8.61 31.06 -7.17
N HIS A 50 9.18 30.45 -6.14
CA HIS A 50 9.46 31.09 -4.86
C HIS A 50 10.98 31.11 -4.65
N TYR A 51 11.53 32.27 -4.32
CA TYR A 51 12.95 32.42 -3.97
C TYR A 51 13.05 32.46 -2.44
N ASN A 52 13.43 31.33 -1.84
CA ASN A 52 13.53 31.20 -0.40
C ASN A 52 14.80 31.90 0.10
N MET A 53 14.63 33.04 0.77
CA MET A 53 15.72 33.77 1.40
C MET A 53 15.95 33.22 2.82
N PRO A 54 17.15 32.76 3.19
CA PRO A 54 17.45 32.42 4.58
C PRO A 54 17.45 33.68 5.45
N GLU A 55 17.33 33.51 6.76
CA GLU A 55 17.53 34.62 7.70
C GLU A 55 19.01 35.01 7.70
N MET A 56 19.31 36.25 7.29
CA MET A 56 20.69 36.74 7.11
C MET A 56 21.18 37.65 8.24
N LYS A 57 20.38 37.81 9.31
CA LYS A 57 20.78 38.64 10.44
C LYS A 57 22.02 37.99 11.09
N ASP A 58 23.08 38.77 11.23
CA ASP A 58 24.35 38.35 11.83
C ASP A 58 25.13 37.26 11.05
N PHE A 59 24.92 37.14 9.73
CA PHE A 59 25.69 36.21 8.89
C PHE A 59 27.06 36.78 8.49
N PRO A 60 28.18 36.17 8.92
CA PRO A 60 29.52 36.77 8.75
C PRO A 60 30.13 36.59 7.35
N LEU A 61 29.55 35.73 6.50
CA LEU A 61 30.15 35.45 5.19
C LEU A 61 29.84 36.55 4.17
N THR A 62 30.91 37.06 3.55
CA THR A 62 30.87 38.03 2.45
C THR A 62 31.14 37.34 1.11
N PRO A 63 30.71 37.93 -0.02
CA PRO A 63 31.04 37.39 -1.36
C PRO A 63 32.53 37.48 -1.70
N PHE A 64 33.31 38.22 -0.91
CA PHE A 64 34.74 38.38 -1.07
C PHE A 64 35.50 37.70 0.07
N VAL A 65 36.72 37.26 -0.25
CA VAL A 65 37.67 36.65 0.67
C VAL A 65 38.92 37.52 0.69
N THR A 66 39.62 37.59 1.83
CA THR A 66 40.86 38.35 1.96
C THR A 66 41.97 37.76 1.09
N MET A 67 42.78 38.61 0.45
CA MET A 67 43.91 38.17 -0.37
C MET A 67 45.06 37.55 0.44
N GLU A 68 45.09 37.83 1.75
CA GLU A 68 46.06 37.24 2.68
C GLU A 68 45.84 35.73 2.87
N MET A 69 44.64 35.22 2.57
CA MET A 69 44.36 33.79 2.67
C MET A 69 44.79 33.08 1.40
N GLU A 70 45.71 32.14 1.53
CA GLU A 70 46.15 31.32 0.39
C GLU A 70 45.00 30.42 -0.12
N PRO A 71 44.86 30.27 -1.46
CA PRO A 71 43.84 29.41 -2.02
C PRO A 71 44.14 27.94 -1.67
N LYS A 72 43.29 27.33 -0.84
CA LYS A 72 43.42 25.92 -0.49
C LYS A 72 43.19 25.05 -1.73
N SER A 73 44.19 24.26 -2.11
CA SER A 73 44.03 23.21 -3.11
C SER A 73 43.16 22.09 -2.54
N ARG A 74 42.51 21.31 -3.41
CA ARG A 74 41.80 20.08 -3.00
C ARG A 74 42.73 18.90 -2.77
N ALA A 75 44.01 19.07 -3.07
CA ALA A 75 44.97 18.00 -3.01
C ALA A 75 45.34 17.75 -1.54
N GLU A 76 45.20 16.50 -1.10
CA GLU A 76 45.62 16.07 0.22
C GLU A 76 46.93 15.29 0.10
N ASP A 77 47.90 15.66 0.93
CA ASP A 77 49.15 14.91 1.03
C ASP A 77 48.92 13.65 1.86
N ARG A 78 49.06 12.48 1.22
CA ARG A 78 49.00 11.21 1.95
C ARG A 78 50.30 10.99 2.74
N PRO A 79 50.26 10.18 3.82
CA PRO A 79 51.47 9.79 4.56
C PRO A 79 52.57 9.16 3.70
N ASP A 80 52.18 8.55 2.57
CA ASP A 80 53.07 7.92 1.59
C ASP A 80 53.83 8.93 0.70
N GLY A 81 53.65 10.24 0.90
CA GLY A 81 54.26 11.30 0.10
C GLY A 81 53.66 11.47 -1.30
N THR A 82 52.57 10.75 -1.60
CA THR A 82 51.83 10.91 -2.85
C THR A 82 50.70 11.93 -2.66
N THR A 83 50.59 12.86 -3.60
CA THR A 83 49.51 13.85 -3.63
C THR A 83 48.24 13.19 -4.13
N TYR A 84 47.24 13.06 -3.26
CA TYR A 84 45.92 12.58 -3.64
C TYR A 84 45.05 13.76 -4.03
N VAL A 85 44.67 13.83 -5.30
CA VAL A 85 43.63 14.75 -5.75
C VAL A 85 42.32 13.96 -5.79
N PRO A 86 41.45 14.08 -4.79
CA PRO A 86 40.16 13.41 -4.82
C PRO A 86 39.39 13.81 -6.07
N ASP A 87 38.82 12.81 -6.74
CA ASP A 87 37.83 13.05 -7.78
C ASP A 87 36.58 13.70 -7.15
N ARG A 88 35.76 14.38 -7.95
CA ARG A 88 34.86 15.46 -7.51
C ARG A 88 34.01 15.15 -6.28
N VAL A 89 33.58 13.90 -6.07
CA VAL A 89 33.03 13.36 -4.81
C VAL A 89 33.16 11.82 -4.84
N ASP A 90 34.06 11.21 -4.05
CA ASP A 90 34.00 9.76 -3.82
C ASP A 90 32.90 9.43 -2.79
N ALA A 91 32.00 8.52 -3.17
CA ALA A 91 30.89 8.12 -2.31
C ALA A 91 31.37 7.37 -1.06
N LEU A 92 32.45 6.57 -1.17
CA LEU A 92 32.98 5.82 -0.03
C LEU A 92 33.67 6.75 0.97
N GLU A 93 34.46 7.70 0.48
CA GLU A 93 35.07 8.74 1.30
C GLU A 93 34.01 9.60 2.01
N PHE A 94 32.95 10.01 1.30
CA PHE A 94 31.82 10.70 1.92
C PHE A 94 31.21 9.87 3.05
N LEU A 95 30.96 8.58 2.84
CA LEU A 95 30.39 7.71 3.88
C LEU A 95 31.32 7.54 5.08
N ARG A 96 32.63 7.45 4.86
CA ARG A 96 33.63 7.40 5.95
C ARG A 96 33.63 8.70 6.76
N THR A 97 33.63 9.84 6.08
CA THR A 97 33.58 11.17 6.70
C THR A 97 32.26 11.37 7.44
N TRP A 98 31.14 10.97 6.86
CA TRP A 98 29.82 11.06 7.48
C TRP A 98 29.72 10.17 8.73
N LYS A 99 30.22 8.92 8.67
CA LYS A 99 30.33 8.05 9.85
C LYS A 99 31.15 8.69 10.98
N LYS A 100 32.24 9.37 10.62
CA LYS A 100 33.13 10.05 11.58
C LYS A 100 32.45 11.25 12.25
N ILE A 101 31.68 12.04 11.49
CA ILE A 101 31.03 13.27 11.97
C ILE A 101 29.74 12.95 12.74
N ASN A 102 28.95 11.97 12.26
CA ASN A 102 27.61 11.67 12.77
C ASN A 102 27.47 10.18 13.14
N PRO A 103 28.17 9.68 14.17
CA PRO A 103 28.12 8.27 14.55
C PRO A 103 26.71 7.82 14.96
N LEU A 104 25.95 8.66 15.69
CA LEU A 104 24.60 8.31 16.16
C LEU A 104 23.61 8.06 15.02
N GLU A 105 23.66 8.89 13.97
CA GLU A 105 22.80 8.71 12.80
C GLU A 105 23.23 7.49 11.97
N TYR A 106 24.54 7.32 11.81
CA TYR A 106 25.11 6.19 11.07
C TYR A 106 24.74 4.86 11.72
N ASP A 107 24.99 4.72 13.02
CA ASP A 107 24.73 3.49 13.77
C ASP A 107 23.23 3.16 13.78
N GLY A 108 22.36 4.16 13.90
CA GLY A 108 20.90 3.97 13.79
C GLY A 108 20.47 3.44 12.42
N ILE A 109 21.05 3.97 11.34
CA ILE A 109 20.77 3.49 9.98
C ILE A 109 21.29 2.07 9.77
N VAL A 110 22.48 1.75 10.26
CA VAL A 110 23.06 0.39 10.17
C VAL A 110 22.21 -0.61 10.96
N ALA A 111 21.83 -0.28 12.19
CA ALA A 111 20.97 -1.13 13.01
C ALA A 111 19.62 -1.41 12.33
N HIS A 112 18.97 -0.38 11.78
CA HIS A 112 17.73 -0.55 11.01
C HIS A 112 17.92 -1.48 9.80
N GLN A 113 19.02 -1.34 9.05
CA GLN A 113 19.32 -2.21 7.91
C GLN A 113 19.62 -3.65 8.33
N GLU A 114 20.25 -3.87 9.47
CA GLU A 114 20.47 -5.21 10.03
C GLU A 114 19.17 -5.85 10.49
N GLU A 115 18.28 -5.09 11.14
CA GLU A 115 16.94 -5.56 11.51
C GLU A 115 16.13 -5.97 10.29
N GLU A 116 16.12 -5.15 9.24
CA GLU A 116 15.42 -5.48 7.99
C GLU A 116 16.02 -6.74 7.33
N ARG A 117 17.36 -6.89 7.34
CA ARG A 117 18.02 -8.12 6.85
C ARG A 117 17.65 -9.34 7.69
N ARG A 118 17.57 -9.21 9.01
CA ARG A 118 17.14 -10.29 9.92
C ARG A 118 15.68 -10.67 9.67
N ARG A 119 14.80 -9.69 9.49
CA ARG A 119 13.37 -9.92 9.15
C ARG A 119 13.24 -10.64 7.82
N PHE A 120 13.98 -10.20 6.80
CA PHE A 120 13.97 -10.85 5.50
C PHE A 120 14.47 -12.29 5.58
N ALA A 121 15.60 -12.53 6.27
CA ALA A 121 16.14 -13.86 6.46
C ALA A 121 15.18 -14.78 7.25
N ALA A 122 14.54 -14.27 8.31
CA ALA A 122 13.54 -15.02 9.06
C ALA A 122 12.33 -15.38 8.19
N ALA A 123 11.83 -14.44 7.39
CA ALA A 123 10.74 -14.68 6.45
C ALA A 123 11.12 -15.73 5.38
N THR A 124 12.35 -15.72 4.88
CA THR A 124 12.84 -16.74 3.95
C THR A 124 12.93 -18.11 4.61
N ILE A 125 13.39 -18.19 5.86
CA ILE A 125 13.44 -19.46 6.60
C ILE A 125 12.03 -20.00 6.87
N GLU A 126 11.08 -19.13 7.23
CA GLU A 126 9.68 -19.51 7.41
C GLU A 126 9.08 -20.03 6.10
N GLN A 127 9.29 -19.34 4.97
CA GLN A 127 8.86 -19.81 3.65
C GLN A 127 9.44 -21.17 3.31
N ASN A 128 10.75 -21.36 3.46
CA ASN A 128 11.40 -22.64 3.18
C ASN A 128 10.87 -23.76 4.11
N ARG A 129 10.53 -23.44 5.37
CA ARG A 129 9.95 -24.39 6.32
C ARG A 129 8.52 -24.76 5.94
N GLU A 130 7.70 -23.80 5.51
CA GLU A 130 6.35 -24.05 4.99
C GLU A 130 6.41 -24.93 3.74
N GLU A 131 7.29 -24.63 2.79
CA GLU A 131 7.50 -25.44 1.59
C GLU A 131 7.95 -26.87 1.93
N ALA A 132 8.89 -27.04 2.88
CA ALA A 132 9.31 -28.36 3.33
C ALA A 132 8.18 -29.13 4.03
N GLN A 133 7.33 -28.45 4.82
CA GLN A 133 6.16 -29.08 5.43
C GLN A 133 5.11 -29.48 4.40
N GLU A 134 4.89 -28.66 3.37
CA GLU A 134 4.00 -28.98 2.27
C GLU A 134 4.53 -30.17 1.45
N GLN A 135 5.83 -30.20 1.16
CA GLN A 135 6.48 -31.34 0.51
C GLN A 135 6.33 -32.62 1.34
N ALA A 136 6.63 -32.59 2.64
CA ALA A 136 6.44 -33.74 3.52
C ALA A 136 4.98 -34.20 3.61
N ARG A 137 4.02 -33.26 3.60
CA ARG A 137 2.58 -33.60 3.53
C ARG A 137 2.20 -34.24 2.20
N GLN A 138 2.74 -33.76 1.09
CA GLN A 138 2.51 -34.35 -0.22
C GLN A 138 3.11 -35.75 -0.33
N GLU A 139 4.33 -35.95 0.18
CA GLU A 139 4.97 -37.27 0.26
C GLU A 139 4.17 -38.24 1.12
N ALA A 140 3.77 -37.84 2.34
CA ALA A 140 2.93 -38.66 3.20
C ALA A 140 1.57 -39.01 2.57
N GLN A 141 0.97 -38.09 1.81
CA GLN A 141 -0.25 -38.36 1.05
C GLN A 141 -0.02 -39.38 -0.09
N GLN A 142 1.12 -39.30 -0.79
CA GLN A 142 1.49 -40.24 -1.84
C GLN A 142 1.74 -41.64 -1.25
N GLU A 143 2.49 -41.74 -0.15
CA GLU A 143 2.72 -43.00 0.57
C GLU A 143 1.41 -43.63 1.06
N ALA A 144 0.53 -42.84 1.67
CA ALA A 144 -0.79 -43.33 2.10
C ALA A 144 -1.64 -43.85 0.93
N GLN A 145 -1.58 -43.19 -0.24
CA GLN A 145 -2.25 -43.66 -1.45
C GLN A 145 -1.63 -44.97 -1.98
N GLN A 146 -0.29 -45.10 -1.95
CA GLN A 146 0.39 -46.33 -2.35
C GLN A 146 0.03 -47.48 -1.41
N TRP A 147 0.10 -47.27 -0.10
CA TRP A 147 -0.32 -48.24 0.91
C TRP A 147 -1.77 -48.69 0.72
N ALA A 148 -2.69 -47.76 0.47
CA ALA A 148 -4.10 -48.07 0.20
C ALA A 148 -4.27 -48.93 -1.07
N ARG A 149 -3.49 -48.67 -2.13
CA ARG A 149 -3.49 -49.50 -3.34
C ARG A 149 -2.99 -50.90 -3.07
N GLU A 150 -1.92 -51.06 -2.30
CA GLU A 150 -1.38 -52.37 -1.92
C GLU A 150 -2.37 -53.17 -1.08
N GLN A 151 -3.01 -52.54 -0.09
CA GLN A 151 -4.07 -53.17 0.71
C GLN A 151 -5.24 -53.60 -0.18
N GLY A 152 -5.65 -52.76 -1.14
CA GLY A 152 -6.67 -53.10 -2.13
C GLY A 152 -6.28 -54.32 -2.97
N GLN A 153 -5.04 -54.40 -3.44
CA GLN A 153 -4.53 -55.56 -4.18
C GLN A 153 -4.45 -56.84 -3.32
N GLN A 154 -4.10 -56.73 -2.04
CA GLN A 154 -4.12 -57.87 -1.12
C GLN A 154 -5.54 -58.35 -0.87
N GLN A 155 -6.51 -57.44 -0.71
CA GLN A 155 -7.91 -57.80 -0.54
C GLN A 155 -8.49 -58.45 -1.80
N THR A 156 -8.19 -57.95 -3.00
CA THR A 156 -8.63 -58.59 -4.25
C THR A 156 -7.99 -59.95 -4.43
N LYS A 157 -6.70 -60.14 -4.12
CA LYS A 157 -6.06 -61.47 -4.09
C LYS A 157 -6.76 -62.42 -3.12
N LYS A 158 -7.06 -61.99 -1.90
CA LYS A 158 -7.82 -62.78 -0.91
C LYS A 158 -9.26 -63.07 -1.37
N GLN A 159 -9.92 -62.13 -2.05
CA GLN A 159 -11.26 -62.34 -2.63
C GLN A 159 -11.24 -63.30 -3.81
N ILE A 160 -10.27 -63.19 -4.73
CA ILE A 160 -10.07 -64.13 -5.83
C ILE A 160 -9.80 -65.53 -5.27
N GLN A 161 -8.96 -65.64 -4.23
CA GLN A 161 -8.71 -66.90 -3.53
C GLN A 161 -9.97 -67.48 -2.87
N LYS A 162 -10.79 -66.63 -2.24
CA LYS A 162 -12.11 -67.01 -1.69
C LYS A 162 -13.11 -67.38 -2.79
N GLN A 163 -13.13 -66.73 -3.94
CA GLN A 163 -13.99 -67.07 -5.09
C GLN A 163 -13.59 -68.42 -5.69
N VAL A 164 -12.29 -68.71 -5.82
CA VAL A 164 -11.79 -70.04 -6.20
C VAL A 164 -12.20 -71.11 -5.18
N GLN A 165 -12.21 -70.78 -3.89
CA GLN A 165 -12.74 -71.66 -2.83
C GLN A 165 -14.28 -71.78 -2.81
N GLN A 166 -15.01 -70.77 -3.26
CA GLN A 166 -16.48 -70.78 -3.32
C GLN A 166 -17.01 -71.45 -4.59
N GLN A 167 -16.22 -71.57 -5.67
CA GLN A 167 -16.57 -72.41 -6.82
C GLN A 167 -16.53 -73.92 -6.51
N THR A 168 -15.96 -74.33 -5.37
CA THR A 168 -15.95 -75.74 -4.92
C THR A 168 -16.93 -76.03 -3.76
N ARG A 169 -17.73 -75.06 -3.31
CA ARG A 169 -18.74 -75.29 -2.27
C ARG A 169 -20.03 -74.51 -2.53
N SER A 170 -21.09 -75.28 -2.79
CA SER A 170 -22.52 -75.00 -2.51
C SER A 170 -23.12 -73.77 -3.22
N LEU A 171 -24.00 -73.93 -4.23
CA LEU A 171 -25.42 -74.29 -4.10
C LEU A 171 -26.08 -73.84 -2.77
N HIS A 172 -26.95 -72.84 -2.90
CA HIS A 172 -28.04 -72.40 -2.02
C HIS A 172 -27.90 -71.12 -1.18
N THR A 173 -29.04 -70.40 -1.19
CA THR A 173 -29.61 -69.48 -0.19
C THR A 173 -29.53 -67.96 -0.41
N SER A 174 -30.67 -67.44 -0.88
CA SER A 174 -31.48 -66.31 -0.36
C SER A 174 -30.85 -64.94 -0.08
N ARG A 175 -31.14 -64.01 -1.01
CA ARG A 175 -31.95 -62.78 -0.83
C ARG A 175 -31.93 -62.13 0.57
N ARG A 176 -31.18 -61.02 0.72
CA ARG A 176 -31.50 -59.94 1.67
C ARG A 176 -31.26 -58.55 1.08
N LEU A 177 -32.17 -57.66 1.46
CA LEU A 177 -32.40 -56.30 0.98
C LEU A 177 -31.26 -55.34 1.35
N ARG A 178 -30.94 -54.44 0.42
CA ARG A 178 -30.06 -53.27 0.62
C ARG A 178 -30.89 -52.08 1.12
N THR A 179 -30.48 -51.51 2.25
CA THR A 179 -30.86 -50.17 2.71
C THR A 179 -29.71 -49.19 2.40
N PRO A 180 -30.01 -47.93 2.00
CA PRO A 180 -28.98 -46.95 1.66
C PRO A 180 -28.34 -46.33 2.91
N ALA A 181 -27.01 -46.24 2.90
CA ALA A 181 -26.20 -45.61 3.93
C ALA A 181 -26.33 -44.07 3.87
N GLN A 182 -26.63 -43.47 5.03
CA GLN A 182 -26.67 -42.03 5.23
C GLN A 182 -25.26 -41.41 5.15
N ALA A 183 -25.20 -40.22 4.57
CA ALA A 183 -24.00 -39.40 4.49
C ALA A 183 -23.55 -38.92 5.89
N PRO A 184 -22.24 -38.76 6.15
CA PRO A 184 -21.75 -38.27 7.42
C PRO A 184 -22.16 -36.81 7.63
N VAL A 185 -22.90 -36.59 8.70
CA VAL A 185 -23.23 -35.26 9.25
C VAL A 185 -21.93 -34.60 9.70
N ALA A 186 -21.62 -33.44 9.12
CA ALA A 186 -20.47 -32.64 9.50
C ALA A 186 -20.64 -32.14 10.96
N PRO A 187 -19.58 -32.16 11.78
CA PRO A 187 -19.66 -31.66 13.14
C PRO A 187 -19.95 -30.16 13.13
N GLU A 188 -21.05 -29.77 13.78
CA GLU A 188 -21.35 -28.38 14.11
C GLU A 188 -20.18 -27.80 14.92
N GLN A 189 -19.53 -26.78 14.37
CA GLN A 189 -18.54 -26.03 15.11
C GLN A 189 -19.26 -25.26 16.23
N PRO A 190 -18.76 -25.30 17.48
CA PRO A 190 -19.32 -24.50 18.55
C PRO A 190 -19.22 -23.02 18.17
N ASP A 191 -20.32 -22.29 18.33
CA ASP A 191 -20.43 -20.85 18.11
C ASP A 191 -19.33 -20.12 18.89
N GLN A 192 -18.23 -19.82 18.21
CA GLN A 192 -17.18 -19.00 18.78
C GLN A 192 -17.75 -17.59 18.94
N PRO A 193 -17.54 -16.92 20.10
CA PRO A 193 -17.99 -15.55 20.28
C PRO A 193 -17.36 -14.70 19.17
N VAL A 194 -18.22 -14.08 18.36
CA VAL A 194 -17.82 -13.22 17.24
C VAL A 194 -16.95 -12.11 17.81
N LYS A 195 -15.63 -12.21 17.63
CA LYS A 195 -14.71 -11.13 18.00
C LYS A 195 -15.14 -9.86 17.26
N GLU A 196 -15.37 -8.79 18.02
CA GLU A 196 -15.68 -7.49 17.44
C GLU A 196 -14.56 -7.05 16.47
N TRP A 197 -14.91 -6.38 15.37
CA TRP A 197 -13.94 -5.94 14.36
C TRP A 197 -12.83 -5.05 14.95
N SER A 198 -13.11 -4.31 16.01
CA SER A 198 -12.13 -3.52 16.77
C SER A 198 -11.01 -4.41 17.34
N GLN A 199 -11.35 -5.61 17.80
CA GLN A 199 -10.47 -6.55 18.50
C GLN A 199 -9.71 -7.48 17.54
N MET A 200 -10.13 -7.58 16.28
CA MET A 200 -9.45 -8.43 15.29
C MET A 200 -8.10 -7.83 14.84
N SER A 201 -7.08 -8.67 14.78
CA SER A 201 -5.77 -8.30 14.26
C SER A 201 -5.85 -7.94 12.76
N ARG A 202 -4.85 -7.19 12.26
CA ARG A 202 -4.79 -6.86 10.81
C ARG A 202 -4.74 -8.10 9.93
N ALA A 203 -4.11 -9.19 10.39
CA ALA A 203 -4.02 -10.45 9.66
C ALA A 203 -5.39 -11.15 9.59
N GLU A 204 -6.13 -11.22 10.70
CA GLU A 204 -7.47 -11.80 10.76
C GLU A 204 -8.45 -11.02 9.86
N LYS A 205 -8.42 -9.68 9.90
CA LYS A 205 -9.21 -8.80 9.01
C LYS A 205 -8.93 -9.07 7.54
N LYS A 206 -7.65 -9.22 7.19
CA LYS A 206 -7.22 -9.54 5.81
C LYS A 206 -7.68 -10.94 5.40
N GLY A 207 -7.67 -11.90 6.33
CA GLY A 207 -8.17 -13.26 6.15
C GLY A 207 -9.66 -13.28 5.79
N LEU A 208 -10.52 -12.62 6.59
CA LEU A 208 -11.96 -12.54 6.34
C LEU A 208 -12.28 -11.92 4.97
N VAL A 209 -11.65 -10.80 4.64
CA VAL A 209 -11.85 -10.14 3.34
C VAL A 209 -11.40 -11.05 2.20
N ASN A 210 -10.27 -11.74 2.33
CA ASN A 210 -9.80 -12.67 1.30
C ASN A 210 -10.73 -13.90 1.17
N GLN A 211 -11.23 -14.45 2.27
CA GLN A 211 -12.16 -15.58 2.25
C GLN A 211 -13.47 -15.20 1.54
N ALA A 212 -14.10 -14.09 1.94
CA ALA A 212 -15.33 -13.58 1.32
C ALA A 212 -15.14 -13.21 -0.16
N THR A 213 -14.01 -12.60 -0.52
CA THR A 213 -13.69 -12.29 -1.93
C THR A 213 -13.50 -13.53 -2.78
N THR A 214 -12.87 -14.57 -2.24
CA THR A 214 -12.70 -15.81 -2.98
C THR A 214 -14.02 -16.57 -3.16
N SER A 215 -14.94 -16.53 -2.18
CA SER A 215 -16.27 -17.14 -2.31
C SER A 215 -17.13 -16.41 -3.35
N GLU A 216 -17.19 -15.08 -3.34
CA GLU A 216 -17.95 -14.32 -4.34
C GLU A 216 -17.36 -14.46 -5.75
N LEU A 217 -16.03 -14.40 -5.90
CA LEU A 217 -15.39 -14.62 -7.20
C LEU A 217 -15.66 -16.04 -7.73
N ARG A 218 -15.76 -17.05 -6.86
CA ARG A 218 -16.16 -18.42 -7.24
C ARG A 218 -17.62 -18.46 -7.69
N GLN A 219 -18.51 -17.74 -7.01
CA GLN A 219 -19.92 -17.66 -7.37
C GLN A 219 -20.13 -16.95 -8.72
N LEU A 220 -19.50 -15.79 -8.94
CA LEU A 220 -19.52 -15.07 -10.22
C LEU A 220 -18.98 -15.93 -11.37
N LYS A 221 -17.94 -16.75 -11.11
CA LYS A 221 -17.40 -17.68 -12.11
C LYS A 221 -18.39 -18.80 -12.48
N ARG A 222 -19.17 -19.29 -11.50
CA ARG A 222 -20.24 -20.28 -11.73
C ARG A 222 -21.38 -19.69 -12.56
N GLU A 223 -21.83 -18.48 -12.20
CA GLU A 223 -22.92 -17.79 -12.90
C GLU A 223 -22.58 -17.46 -14.35
N ARG A 224 -21.34 -17.04 -14.62
CA ARG A 224 -20.89 -16.68 -15.99
C ARG A 224 -20.42 -17.87 -16.84
N LYS A 225 -20.69 -19.11 -16.42
CA LYS A 225 -20.33 -20.35 -17.14
C LYS A 225 -18.88 -20.37 -17.65
N GLY A 226 -17.93 -19.86 -16.85
CA GLY A 226 -16.50 -19.95 -17.16
C GLY A 226 -15.85 -18.76 -17.89
N HIS A 227 -16.56 -17.65 -18.13
CA HIS A 227 -15.92 -16.42 -18.63
C HIS A 227 -14.82 -15.92 -17.67
N LYS A 228 -13.71 -15.41 -18.23
CA LYS A 228 -12.59 -14.88 -17.45
C LYS A 228 -12.99 -13.57 -16.76
N ILE A 229 -12.91 -13.53 -15.43
CA ILE A 229 -13.13 -12.32 -14.63
C ILE A 229 -11.94 -11.37 -14.83
N THR A 230 -12.22 -10.13 -15.20
CA THR A 230 -11.20 -9.10 -15.45
C THR A 230 -10.54 -8.64 -14.13
N GLN A 231 -9.35 -8.04 -14.21
CA GLN A 231 -8.67 -7.50 -13.03
C GLN A 231 -9.42 -6.32 -12.39
N GLN A 232 -10.18 -5.54 -13.18
CA GLN A 232 -11.01 -4.44 -12.67
C GLN A 232 -12.18 -4.98 -11.83
N GLU A 233 -12.90 -5.98 -12.34
CA GLU A 233 -13.99 -6.62 -11.60
C GLU A 233 -13.51 -7.23 -10.27
N LYS A 234 -12.32 -7.86 -10.26
CA LYS A 234 -11.72 -8.37 -9.01
C LYS A 234 -11.43 -7.27 -7.99
N LYS A 235 -11.06 -6.06 -8.46
CA LYS A 235 -10.81 -4.91 -7.58
C LYS A 235 -12.13 -4.35 -7.04
N GLU A 236 -13.17 -4.32 -7.86
CA GLU A 236 -14.50 -3.85 -7.49
C GLU A 236 -15.18 -4.76 -6.48
N THR A 237 -15.18 -6.09 -6.72
CA THR A 237 -15.72 -7.06 -5.76
C THR A 237 -14.99 -7.01 -4.42
N LYS A 238 -13.66 -6.87 -4.45
CA LYS A 238 -12.86 -6.68 -3.23
C LYS A 238 -13.19 -5.40 -2.48
N LYS A 239 -13.47 -4.31 -3.20
CA LYS A 239 -13.88 -3.04 -2.60
C LYS A 239 -15.27 -3.15 -1.97
N ASP A 240 -16.21 -3.79 -2.67
CA ASP A 240 -17.59 -3.94 -2.21
C ASP A 240 -17.68 -4.84 -0.97
N ILE A 241 -17.05 -6.02 -1.00
CA ILE A 241 -16.97 -6.92 0.16
C ILE A 241 -16.34 -6.25 1.37
N LYS A 242 -15.27 -5.48 1.16
CA LYS A 242 -14.65 -4.73 2.25
C LYS A 242 -15.61 -3.71 2.86
N GLY A 243 -16.41 -3.05 2.04
CA GLY A 243 -17.47 -2.13 2.49
C GLY A 243 -18.59 -2.84 3.22
N ARG A 244 -19.04 -4.00 2.72
CA ARG A 244 -20.08 -4.84 3.33
C ARG A 244 -19.65 -5.40 4.68
N LEU A 245 -18.50 -6.06 4.77
CA LEU A 245 -17.97 -6.59 6.03
C LEU A 245 -17.76 -5.48 7.06
N ARG A 246 -17.31 -4.29 6.61
CA ARG A 246 -17.17 -3.13 7.50
C ARG A 246 -18.53 -2.63 8.02
N ARG A 247 -19.59 -2.64 7.19
CA ARG A 247 -20.96 -2.30 7.62
C ARG A 247 -21.53 -3.33 8.58
N GLU A 248 -21.40 -4.61 8.25
CA GLU A 248 -21.90 -5.72 9.06
C GLU A 248 -21.19 -5.81 10.43
N LEU A 249 -19.88 -5.55 10.48
CA LEU A 249 -19.08 -5.75 11.69
C LEU A 249 -18.86 -4.49 12.54
N ILE A 250 -19.07 -3.28 11.99
CA ILE A 250 -19.06 -2.02 12.76
C ILE A 250 -20.50 -1.62 13.18
N GLY A 251 -21.51 -2.29 12.63
CA GLY A 251 -22.92 -1.97 12.84
C GLY A 251 -23.39 -0.86 11.89
N GLU A 252 -24.54 -1.06 11.25
CA GLU A 252 -25.26 -0.04 10.50
C GLU A 252 -25.76 1.03 11.48
N GLY A 253 -24.97 2.09 11.70
CA GLY A 253 -25.34 3.06 12.73
C GLY A 253 -25.06 4.52 12.44
N ILE A 254 -23.84 4.92 12.05
CA ILE A 254 -23.43 6.30 12.42
C ILE A 254 -22.81 7.11 11.28
N PHE A 255 -22.33 6.49 10.20
CA PHE A 255 -21.80 7.23 9.06
C PHE A 255 -22.23 6.55 7.75
N GLN A 256 -23.25 7.13 7.10
CA GLN A 256 -23.72 6.65 5.80
C GLN A 256 -22.65 6.86 4.71
N ASP A 257 -21.75 7.83 4.89
CA ASP A 257 -20.67 8.15 3.96
C ASP A 257 -19.28 8.02 4.59
N GLU A 258 -18.42 7.17 3.99
CA GLU A 258 -17.00 7.04 4.36
C GLU A 258 -16.26 8.39 4.24
N LYS A 259 -16.72 9.25 3.33
CA LYS A 259 -16.20 10.60 3.14
C LYS A 259 -16.43 11.49 4.36
N GLU A 260 -17.57 11.35 5.04
CA GLU A 260 -17.88 12.15 6.23
C GLU A 260 -16.97 11.76 7.40
N LEU A 261 -16.78 10.46 7.62
CA LEU A 261 -15.86 9.96 8.63
C LEU A 261 -14.42 10.45 8.39
N GLN A 262 -13.94 10.39 7.14
CA GLN A 262 -12.62 10.91 6.79
C GLN A 262 -12.54 12.42 6.99
N LYS A 263 -13.60 13.17 6.66
CA LYS A 263 -13.66 14.61 6.88
C LYS A 263 -13.55 14.95 8.37
N LEU A 264 -14.31 14.26 9.23
CA LEU A 264 -14.27 14.42 10.69
C LEU A 264 -12.90 14.10 11.28
N LEU A 265 -12.28 12.98 10.89
CA LEU A 265 -10.92 12.63 11.33
C LEU A 265 -9.86 13.64 10.85
N THR A 266 -10.06 14.23 9.66
CA THR A 266 -9.16 15.27 9.13
C THR A 266 -9.32 16.59 9.89
N GLU A 267 -10.56 16.97 10.22
CA GLU A 267 -10.86 18.15 11.02
C GLU A 267 -10.35 18.04 12.46
N GLU A 268 -10.47 16.87 13.08
CA GLU A 268 -9.89 16.57 14.40
C GLU A 268 -8.36 16.69 14.39
N GLY A 269 -7.70 16.13 13.37
CA GLY A 269 -6.26 16.28 13.18
C GLY A 269 -5.82 17.74 13.00
N ARG A 270 -6.61 18.55 12.28
CA ARG A 270 -6.36 20.00 12.15
C ARG A 270 -6.56 20.73 13.48
N ARG A 271 -7.58 20.36 14.25
CA ARG A 271 -7.85 20.94 15.57
C ARG A 271 -6.71 20.66 16.55
N ARG A 272 -6.22 19.41 16.63
CA ARG A 272 -5.06 19.04 17.44
C ARG A 272 -3.81 19.81 17.03
N LYS A 273 -3.55 19.91 15.72
CA LYS A 273 -2.42 20.67 15.18
C LYS A 273 -2.48 22.15 15.58
N ARG A 274 -3.66 22.78 15.53
CA ARG A 274 -3.86 24.17 16.00
C ARG A 274 -3.63 24.32 17.51
N ALA A 275 -3.94 23.28 18.28
CA ALA A 275 -3.72 23.24 19.72
C ALA A 275 -2.28 22.84 20.12
N GLY A 276 -1.38 22.61 19.17
CA GLY A 276 -0.01 22.16 19.45
C GLY A 276 0.10 20.72 19.97
N LEU A 277 -0.96 19.91 19.85
CA LEU A 277 -0.99 18.53 20.30
C LEU A 277 -0.36 17.59 19.26
N PRO A 278 0.29 16.49 19.69
CA PRO A 278 0.79 15.46 18.77
C PRO A 278 -0.35 14.78 18.02
N ARG A 279 0.00 14.09 16.93
CA ARG A 279 -0.95 13.35 16.09
C ARG A 279 -1.64 12.26 16.92
N ALA A 280 -2.96 12.17 16.79
CA ALA A 280 -3.76 11.24 17.59
C ALA A 280 -3.29 9.79 17.43
N THR A 281 -3.12 9.10 18.56
CA THR A 281 -2.90 7.63 18.58
C THR A 281 -4.18 6.91 18.14
N ASP A 282 -4.08 5.62 17.82
CA ASP A 282 -5.26 4.87 17.37
C ASP A 282 -6.30 4.70 18.49
N GLU A 283 -5.87 4.65 19.76
CA GLU A 283 -6.75 4.66 20.94
C GLU A 283 -7.45 6.00 21.15
N GLU A 284 -6.78 7.12 20.88
CA GLU A 284 -7.41 8.44 20.96
C GLU A 284 -8.45 8.64 19.85
N LYS A 285 -8.19 8.09 18.66
CA LYS A 285 -9.17 8.08 17.57
C LYS A 285 -10.38 7.22 17.91
N SER A 286 -10.19 6.05 18.51
CA SER A 286 -11.32 5.21 18.93
C SER A 286 -12.15 5.91 20.01
N ARG A 287 -11.50 6.52 21.03
CA ARG A 287 -12.20 7.32 22.04
C ARG A 287 -12.95 8.52 21.46
N PHE A 288 -12.36 9.21 20.48
CA PHE A 288 -13.03 10.31 19.77
C PHE A 288 -14.29 9.82 19.03
N LEU A 289 -14.19 8.67 18.36
CA LEU A 289 -15.32 8.05 17.66
C LEU A 289 -16.39 7.57 18.65
N GLU A 290 -16.02 6.90 19.74
CA GLU A 290 -16.95 6.50 20.80
C GLU A 290 -17.66 7.71 21.43
N GLY A 291 -16.95 8.83 21.61
CA GLY A 291 -17.53 10.09 22.08
C GLY A 291 -18.58 10.68 21.13
N LEU A 292 -18.48 10.41 19.82
CA LEU A 292 -19.52 10.75 18.85
C LEU A 292 -20.73 9.82 18.96
N GLN A 293 -20.51 8.54 19.32
CA GLN A 293 -21.60 7.57 19.49
C GLN A 293 -22.42 7.81 20.77
N ARG A 294 -21.80 8.31 21.84
CA ARG A 294 -22.47 8.55 23.14
C ARG A 294 -23.29 9.84 23.22
N LYS A 295 -23.39 10.65 22.16
CA LYS A 295 -24.24 11.86 22.14
C LYS A 295 -25.48 11.65 21.25
N PRO A 296 -26.52 10.91 21.71
CA PRO A 296 -27.76 10.78 20.96
C PRO A 296 -28.56 12.10 20.86
N GLU A 297 -28.19 13.15 21.58
CA GLU A 297 -29.01 14.37 21.68
C GLU A 297 -28.54 15.57 20.83
N SER A 298 -27.38 15.52 20.17
CA SER A 298 -26.90 16.68 19.40
C SER A 298 -27.22 16.58 17.91
N ARG A 299 -28.51 16.53 17.58
CA ARG A 299 -29.00 16.82 16.21
C ARG A 299 -28.80 18.29 15.80
N GLY A 300 -28.19 19.13 16.66
CA GLY A 300 -27.92 20.55 16.40
C GLY A 300 -26.44 20.99 16.43
N LEU A 301 -25.47 20.07 16.48
CA LEU A 301 -24.05 20.49 16.50
C LEU A 301 -23.53 20.90 15.10
N PHE A 302 -24.12 20.35 14.04
CA PHE A 302 -23.75 20.68 12.65
C PHE A 302 -24.16 22.11 12.26
N ASP A 303 -25.34 22.58 12.68
CA ASP A 303 -25.77 23.97 12.45
C ASP A 303 -24.91 24.98 13.20
N ARG A 304 -24.33 24.60 14.34
CA ARG A 304 -23.47 25.50 15.14
C ARG A 304 -22.06 25.66 14.57
N ILE A 305 -21.58 24.68 13.79
CA ILE A 305 -20.25 24.70 13.18
C ILE A 305 -20.29 25.31 11.77
N PHE A 306 -21.40 25.14 11.04
CA PHE A 306 -21.52 25.58 9.64
C PHE A 306 -22.52 26.73 9.41
N GLY A 307 -23.37 27.07 10.39
CA GLY A 307 -24.38 28.13 10.31
C GLY A 307 -23.88 29.50 10.82
N GLY A 308 -22.82 30.03 10.22
CA GLY A 308 -22.40 31.43 10.38
C GLY A 308 -22.96 32.30 9.25
N GLY A 309 -24.28 32.34 9.13
CA GLY A 309 -24.99 33.19 8.17
C GLY A 309 -25.14 34.62 8.68
N LYS A 310 -24.65 35.56 7.87
CA LYS A 310 -24.77 37.02 7.98
C LYS A 310 -26.05 37.53 8.66
N GLN A 311 -25.88 38.42 9.63
CA GLN A 311 -26.64 39.68 9.70
C GLN A 311 -25.65 40.82 9.55
#